data_AF-A0A848APZ3-F1
#
_entry.id   AF-A0A848APZ3-F1
#
_cell.length_a   1.000
_cell.length_b   1.000
_cell.length_c   1.000
_cell.angle_alpha   90.00
_cell.angle_beta   90.00
_cell.angle_gamma   90.00
#
_symmetry.space_group_name_H-M   'P 1'
#
loop_
_entity.id
_entity.type
_entity.pdbx_description
1 polymer ?
#
loop_
_entity_poly.entity_id
_entity_poly.type
_entity_poly.pdbx_seq_one_letter_code
_entity_poly.pdbx_strand_id
1 'polypeptide(L)'
;MTKSKLKRKFFTVVLPVAAGVFTLLFAAACCNVRKRMGELPDEAEIRRRAALPNYKDGRFVNQEPVTLDRKKVASSGGMWRFLFSSENAPDRELPVLPRNCGSFPAEPAEFSVTWLGHSSLIFELGGKRFLTDPVFGNAAPLPGIVRRYCAPPLPRRELPELDFILISHDHYDHLEYDTIRALRDSKVPFVTALGVGARLRGWGIAADRIHELNWHDSATVAGVKITALPARHFSGRSLKDRDRTLWASYIFEANGKKIFFGGDSGYGKHFREIGDAHGPFDLTCLEIDAWNERWPDNHMFPHQTIRAHRDLRGRELLPIHWGVFDLAMHPWDESIRQIAGLAAESEIPLLTPRMGETVTPGQSETGRWWE
;
A
#
# COMPACT_ATOMS: atom_id res chain seq x y z
N MET A 1 0.92 60.22 -5.78
CA MET A 1 -0.31 59.47 -6.15
C MET A 1 -1.25 59.46 -4.95
N THR A 2 -2.49 59.95 -5.08
CA THR A 2 -3.45 60.02 -3.96
C THR A 2 -3.92 58.62 -3.53
N LYS A 3 -4.10 58.40 -2.21
CA LYS A 3 -4.53 57.12 -1.63
C LYS A 3 -5.79 56.53 -2.28
N SER A 4 -6.67 57.35 -2.86
CA SER A 4 -7.88 56.88 -3.57
C SER A 4 -7.61 56.25 -4.94
N LYS A 5 -6.60 56.72 -5.70
CA LYS A 5 -6.22 56.11 -6.98
C LYS A 5 -5.55 54.74 -6.80
N LEU A 6 -4.77 54.55 -5.72
CA LEU A 6 -4.22 53.24 -5.36
C LEU A 6 -5.33 52.26 -4.96
N LYS A 7 -6.26 52.66 -4.09
CA LYS A 7 -7.40 51.81 -3.70
C LYS A 7 -8.24 51.41 -4.91
N ARG A 8 -8.55 52.34 -5.82
CA ARG A 8 -9.31 52.05 -7.03
C ARG A 8 -8.58 51.06 -7.95
N LYS A 9 -7.29 51.27 -8.26
CA LYS A 9 -6.49 50.30 -9.05
C LYS A 9 -6.39 48.93 -8.38
N PHE A 10 -6.31 48.88 -7.05
CA PHE A 10 -6.29 47.63 -6.31
C PHE A 10 -7.58 46.83 -6.51
N PHE A 11 -8.75 47.45 -6.35
CA PHE A 11 -10.04 46.77 -6.49
C PHE A 11 -10.48 46.53 -7.95
N THR A 12 -10.05 47.35 -8.91
CA THR A 12 -10.48 47.20 -10.32
C THR A 12 -9.51 46.42 -11.20
N VAL A 13 -8.25 46.25 -10.78
CA VAL A 13 -7.23 45.55 -11.60
C VAL A 13 -6.50 44.47 -10.79
N VAL A 14 -5.94 44.81 -9.62
CA VAL A 14 -5.11 43.84 -8.86
C VAL A 14 -5.95 42.70 -8.30
N LEU A 15 -7.09 42.99 -7.67
CA LEU A 15 -7.96 41.99 -7.05
C LEU A 15 -8.60 41.05 -8.10
N PRO A 16 -9.15 41.53 -9.25
CA PRO A 16 -9.65 40.64 -10.30
C PRO A 16 -8.54 39.79 -10.93
N VAL A 17 -7.34 40.34 -11.16
CA VAL A 17 -6.20 39.58 -11.68
C VAL A 17 -5.76 38.50 -10.67
N ALA A 18 -5.64 38.85 -9.39
CA ALA A 18 -5.31 37.90 -8.33
C ALA A 18 -6.38 36.79 -8.20
N ALA A 19 -7.66 37.14 -8.27
CA ALA A 19 -8.76 36.18 -8.28
C ALA A 19 -8.73 35.27 -9.52
N GLY A 20 -8.40 35.81 -10.70
CA GLY A 20 -8.22 35.06 -11.94
C GLY A 20 -7.06 34.07 -11.85
N VAL A 21 -5.89 34.51 -11.36
CA VAL A 21 -4.73 33.65 -11.12
C VAL A 21 -5.06 32.55 -10.11
N PHE A 22 -5.70 32.89 -8.99
CA PHE A 22 -6.13 31.92 -7.99
C PHE A 22 -7.08 30.87 -8.58
N THR A 23 -8.06 31.29 -9.37
CA THR A 23 -9.02 30.39 -10.02
C THR A 23 -8.32 29.42 -10.98
N LEU A 24 -7.35 29.91 -11.76
CA LEU A 24 -6.56 29.07 -12.67
C LEU A 24 -5.69 28.07 -11.92
N LEU A 25 -5.01 28.49 -10.85
CA LEU A 25 -4.21 27.62 -10.00
C LEU A 25 -5.07 26.55 -9.31
N PHE A 26 -6.23 26.95 -8.79
CA PHE A 26 -7.19 26.04 -8.17
C PHE A 26 -7.72 25.01 -9.18
N ALA A 27 -8.12 25.45 -10.38
CA ALA A 27 -8.56 24.55 -11.45
C ALA A 27 -7.45 23.58 -11.87
N ALA A 28 -6.20 24.05 -12.01
CA ALA A 28 -5.06 23.21 -12.32
C ALA A 28 -4.80 22.17 -11.22
N ALA A 29 -4.92 22.56 -9.94
CA ALA A 29 -4.81 21.65 -8.81
C ALA A 29 -5.92 20.59 -8.82
N CYS A 30 -7.18 20.97 -9.04
CA CYS A 30 -8.30 20.03 -9.18
C CYS A 30 -8.09 19.04 -10.33
N CYS A 31 -7.60 19.52 -11.49
CA CYS A 31 -7.26 18.67 -12.62
C CYS A 31 -6.14 17.69 -12.28
N ASN A 32 -5.11 18.13 -11.56
CA ASN A 32 -4.00 17.27 -11.13
C ASN A 32 -4.47 16.20 -10.13
N VAL A 33 -5.30 16.57 -9.16
CA VAL A 33 -5.92 15.63 -8.20
C VAL A 33 -6.75 14.58 -8.94
N ARG A 34 -7.60 15.01 -9.88
CA ARG A 34 -8.42 14.09 -10.67
C ARG A 34 -7.56 13.09 -11.46
N LYS A 35 -6.45 13.55 -12.07
CA LYS A 35 -5.50 12.66 -12.75
C LYS A 35 -4.90 11.64 -11.79
N ARG A 36 -4.48 12.05 -10.59
CA ARG A 36 -3.89 11.19 -9.54
C ARG A 36 -4.87 10.22 -8.88
N MET A 37 -6.16 10.54 -8.89
CA MET A 37 -7.22 9.62 -8.49
C MET A 37 -7.34 8.47 -9.51
N GLY A 38 -7.22 8.77 -10.80
CA GLY A 38 -7.37 7.78 -11.87
C GLY A 38 -8.82 7.44 -12.18
N GLU A 39 -8.99 6.57 -13.16
CA GLU A 39 -10.31 6.17 -13.65
C GLU A 39 -10.94 5.07 -12.79
N LEU A 40 -12.24 4.93 -12.92
CA LEU A 40 -13.02 3.89 -12.25
C LEU A 40 -13.58 2.93 -13.30
N PRO A 41 -13.96 1.71 -12.87
CA PRO A 41 -14.59 0.72 -13.74
C PRO A 41 -15.79 1.30 -14.50
N ASP A 42 -15.90 0.98 -15.79
CA ASP A 42 -17.01 1.42 -16.62
C ASP A 42 -18.32 0.64 -16.34
N GLU A 43 -19.42 1.06 -16.96
CA GLU A 43 -20.73 0.42 -16.79
C GLU A 43 -20.75 -1.05 -17.24
N ALA A 44 -19.95 -1.42 -18.23
CA ALA A 44 -19.86 -2.82 -18.67
C ALA A 44 -19.10 -3.68 -17.65
N GLU A 45 -18.02 -3.14 -17.07
CA GLU A 45 -17.29 -3.75 -15.97
C GLU A 45 -18.17 -3.90 -14.73
N ILE A 46 -18.92 -2.86 -14.36
CA ILE A 46 -19.84 -2.88 -13.21
C ILE A 46 -20.92 -3.97 -13.42
N ARG A 47 -21.52 -4.05 -14.62
CA ARG A 47 -22.50 -5.09 -14.94
C ARG A 47 -21.91 -6.50 -14.86
N ARG A 48 -20.67 -6.72 -15.33
CA ARG A 48 -19.98 -8.02 -15.19
C ARG A 48 -19.78 -8.40 -13.73
N ARG A 49 -19.47 -7.42 -12.86
CA ARG A 49 -19.20 -7.65 -11.43
C ARG A 49 -20.45 -7.85 -10.60
N ALA A 50 -21.61 -7.39 -11.05
CA ALA A 50 -22.89 -7.58 -10.36
C ALA A 50 -23.25 -9.06 -10.11
N ALA A 51 -22.63 -10.00 -10.85
CA ALA A 51 -22.80 -11.43 -10.65
C ALA A 51 -21.86 -12.04 -9.59
N LEU A 52 -20.88 -11.28 -9.08
CA LEU A 52 -19.90 -11.78 -8.12
C LEU A 52 -20.49 -11.83 -6.70
N PRO A 53 -20.17 -12.88 -5.92
CA PRO A 53 -20.73 -13.05 -4.57
C PRO A 53 -20.25 -11.98 -3.57
N ASN A 54 -19.09 -11.37 -3.83
CA ASN A 54 -18.50 -10.31 -3.01
C ASN A 54 -18.76 -8.90 -3.56
N TYR A 55 -19.76 -8.72 -4.44
CA TYR A 55 -20.12 -7.44 -5.02
C TYR A 55 -21.62 -7.16 -4.88
N LYS A 56 -21.97 -6.02 -4.28
CA LYS A 56 -23.36 -5.62 -4.02
C LYS A 56 -23.52 -4.11 -4.15
N ASP A 57 -24.62 -3.67 -4.77
CA ASP A 57 -25.00 -2.26 -4.89
C ASP A 57 -23.89 -1.36 -5.47
N GLY A 58 -23.14 -1.88 -6.45
CA GLY A 58 -22.05 -1.16 -7.11
C GLY A 58 -20.74 -1.10 -6.32
N ARG A 59 -20.59 -1.93 -5.28
CA ARG A 59 -19.44 -1.96 -4.38
C ARG A 59 -19.01 -3.38 -4.02
N PHE A 60 -17.73 -3.56 -3.73
CA PHE A 60 -17.23 -4.76 -3.08
C PHE A 60 -17.60 -4.76 -1.60
N VAL A 61 -17.79 -5.95 -1.02
CA VAL A 61 -18.18 -6.10 0.38
C VAL A 61 -17.26 -7.08 1.11
N ASN A 62 -16.96 -6.77 2.38
CA ASN A 62 -16.21 -7.68 3.25
C ASN A 62 -17.05 -8.93 3.58
N GLN A 63 -16.38 -10.06 3.79
CA GLN A 63 -17.01 -11.30 4.28
C GLN A 63 -17.56 -11.14 5.71
N GLU A 64 -16.89 -10.29 6.51
CA GLU A 64 -17.30 -9.93 7.86
C GLU A 64 -17.54 -8.41 7.91
N PRO A 65 -18.64 -7.93 8.53
CA PRO A 65 -18.93 -6.49 8.63
C PRO A 65 -17.76 -5.72 9.25
N VAL A 66 -17.49 -4.51 8.77
CA VAL A 66 -16.43 -3.65 9.33
C VAL A 66 -17.07 -2.56 10.19
N THR A 67 -16.57 -2.39 11.41
CA THR A 67 -17.05 -1.39 12.37
C THR A 67 -16.24 -0.11 12.25
N LEU A 68 -16.94 1.03 12.24
CA LEU A 68 -16.35 2.35 12.34
C LEU A 68 -17.01 3.13 13.49
N ASP A 69 -16.24 3.52 14.50
CA ASP A 69 -16.72 4.37 15.58
C ASP A 69 -16.80 5.82 15.11
N ARG A 70 -17.95 6.16 14.51
CA ARG A 70 -18.20 7.51 13.95
C ARG A 70 -18.11 8.61 15.01
N LYS A 71 -18.37 8.32 16.29
CA LYS A 71 -18.29 9.31 17.37
C LYS A 71 -16.82 9.65 17.65
N LYS A 72 -15.97 8.63 17.83
CA LYS A 72 -14.53 8.83 18.06
C LYS A 72 -13.79 9.38 16.83
N VAL A 73 -14.27 9.08 15.61
CA VAL A 73 -13.73 9.67 14.36
C VAL A 73 -14.09 11.16 14.27
N ALA A 74 -15.32 11.55 14.60
CA ALA A 74 -15.74 12.95 14.54
C ALA A 74 -15.03 13.85 15.57
N SER A 75 -14.49 13.27 16.65
CA SER A 75 -13.81 14.00 17.72
C SER A 75 -12.29 14.12 17.53
N SER A 76 -11.71 13.65 16.41
CA SER A 76 -10.28 13.81 16.11
C SER A 76 -10.03 15.16 15.41
N GLY A 77 -8.82 15.71 15.53
CA GLY A 77 -8.41 17.01 14.94
C GLY A 77 -8.43 17.10 13.40
N GLY A 78 -9.07 16.14 12.72
CA GLY A 78 -9.24 16.10 11.28
C GLY A 78 -7.92 15.91 10.51
N MET A 79 -8.00 16.11 9.19
CA MET A 79 -6.84 16.01 8.28
C MET A 79 -5.76 17.08 8.53
N TRP A 80 -5.99 18.03 9.45
CA TRP A 80 -5.03 19.07 9.81
C TRP A 80 -3.72 18.50 10.39
N ARG A 81 -3.76 17.31 11.00
CA ARG A 81 -2.55 16.67 11.54
C ARG A 81 -1.49 16.44 10.46
N PHE A 82 -1.91 16.11 9.24
CA PHE A 82 -1.01 15.87 8.10
C PHE A 82 -0.38 17.15 7.53
N LEU A 83 -0.78 18.34 8.00
CA LEU A 83 -0.23 19.62 7.55
C LEU A 83 0.86 20.17 8.48
N PHE A 84 1.09 19.53 9.64
CA PHE A 84 2.11 19.91 10.62
C PHE A 84 3.07 18.75 10.91
N SER A 85 4.22 19.04 11.53
CA SER A 85 5.12 17.99 12.03
C SER A 85 4.39 17.15 13.09
N SER A 86 4.28 15.84 12.84
CA SER A 86 3.60 14.92 13.74
C SER A 86 4.47 14.58 14.95
N GLU A 87 3.88 14.57 16.14
CA GLU A 87 4.52 14.06 17.37
C GLU A 87 4.78 12.55 17.31
N ASN A 88 4.12 11.85 16.39
CA ASN A 88 4.30 10.42 16.17
C ASN A 88 5.45 10.10 15.21
N ALA A 89 6.03 11.11 14.54
CA ALA A 89 7.13 10.91 13.61
C ALA A 89 8.44 10.57 14.35
N PRO A 90 9.40 9.89 13.68
CA PRO A 90 10.73 9.70 14.24
C PRO A 90 11.40 11.02 14.62
N ASP A 91 12.04 11.04 15.79
CA ASP A 91 12.89 12.14 16.26
C ASP A 91 14.32 12.10 15.69
N ARG A 92 14.65 11.00 14.99
CA ARG A 92 15.92 10.74 14.33
C ARG A 92 15.71 10.21 12.91
N GLU A 93 16.74 10.33 12.09
CA GLU A 93 16.74 9.71 10.77
C GLU A 93 16.74 8.17 10.91
N LEU A 94 15.85 7.52 10.17
CA LEU A 94 15.75 6.07 10.18
C LEU A 94 16.92 5.44 9.40
N PRO A 95 17.48 4.30 9.84
CA PRO A 95 18.55 3.65 9.13
C PRO A 95 18.07 3.11 7.78
N VAL A 96 18.61 3.67 6.71
CA VAL A 96 18.33 3.27 5.32
C VAL A 96 19.62 2.74 4.68
N LEU A 97 19.51 1.61 4.00
CA LEU A 97 20.55 1.05 3.12
C LEU A 97 20.26 1.47 1.68
N PRO A 98 20.99 2.45 1.11
CA PRO A 98 20.77 2.89 -0.26
C PRO A 98 20.97 1.76 -1.27
N ARG A 99 20.14 1.75 -2.30
CA ARG A 99 20.12 0.77 -3.39
C ARG A 99 20.03 1.46 -4.74
N ASN A 100 20.49 0.76 -5.75
CA ASN A 100 20.35 1.09 -7.17
C ASN A 100 20.06 -0.19 -7.96
N CYS A 101 19.89 -0.08 -9.28
CA CYS A 101 19.58 -1.24 -10.13
C CYS A 101 20.66 -2.35 -10.04
N GLY A 102 21.93 -1.97 -9.89
CA GLY A 102 23.07 -2.90 -9.75
C GLY A 102 23.25 -3.50 -8.35
N SER A 103 22.37 -3.17 -7.40
CA SER A 103 22.40 -3.73 -6.04
C SER A 103 21.74 -5.10 -5.94
N PHE A 104 21.14 -5.58 -7.03
CA PHE A 104 20.49 -6.88 -7.14
C PHE A 104 21.32 -7.80 -8.03
N PRO A 105 21.35 -9.11 -7.76
CA PRO A 105 22.09 -10.04 -8.61
C PRO A 105 21.54 -10.03 -10.05
N ALA A 106 22.38 -10.31 -11.03
CA ALA A 106 21.95 -10.35 -12.43
C ALA A 106 20.83 -11.38 -12.63
N GLU A 107 21.03 -12.58 -12.07
CA GLU A 107 20.00 -13.61 -11.94
C GLU A 107 19.30 -13.47 -10.58
N PRO A 108 17.97 -13.32 -10.51
CA PRO A 108 17.25 -13.28 -9.24
C PRO A 108 17.49 -14.55 -8.41
N ALA A 109 17.57 -14.40 -7.09
CA ALA A 109 17.71 -15.53 -6.18
C ALA A 109 16.47 -16.45 -6.16
N GLU A 110 16.65 -17.65 -5.61
CA GLU A 110 15.55 -18.61 -5.43
C GLU A 110 14.53 -18.16 -4.38
N PHE A 111 14.99 -17.48 -3.32
CA PHE A 111 14.12 -16.97 -2.27
C PHE A 111 14.81 -15.83 -1.50
N SER A 112 14.44 -14.58 -1.79
CA SER A 112 14.91 -13.41 -1.04
C SER A 112 13.84 -12.32 -1.02
N VAL A 113 13.96 -11.39 -0.08
CA VAL A 113 13.11 -10.21 0.00
C VAL A 113 13.93 -8.98 0.37
N THR A 114 13.71 -7.88 -0.35
CA THR A 114 14.24 -6.56 -0.05
C THR A 114 13.11 -5.65 0.36
N TRP A 115 13.14 -5.14 1.58
CA TRP A 115 12.10 -4.22 2.07
C TRP A 115 12.42 -2.78 1.69
N LEU A 116 11.57 -2.11 0.90
CA LEU A 116 11.76 -0.71 0.48
C LEU A 116 11.01 0.28 1.40
N GLY A 117 10.42 -0.23 2.48
CA GLY A 117 9.59 0.52 3.43
C GLY A 117 8.09 0.37 3.14
N HIS A 118 7.27 0.53 4.19
CA HIS A 118 5.82 0.34 4.15
C HIS A 118 5.48 -1.06 3.65
N SER A 119 4.66 -1.17 2.61
CA SER A 119 4.28 -2.43 1.94
C SER A 119 4.99 -2.64 0.60
N SER A 120 6.02 -1.82 0.30
CA SER A 120 6.87 -1.97 -0.88
C SER A 120 7.99 -2.98 -0.66
N LEU A 121 7.90 -4.14 -1.31
CA LEU A 121 8.88 -5.22 -1.20
C LEU A 121 9.31 -5.67 -2.60
N ILE A 122 10.61 -5.85 -2.81
CA ILE A 122 11.11 -6.62 -3.96
C ILE A 122 11.31 -8.05 -3.48
N PHE A 123 10.60 -8.99 -4.08
CA PHE A 123 10.79 -10.41 -3.86
C PHE A 123 11.63 -11.00 -4.99
N GLU A 124 12.51 -11.94 -4.64
CA GLU A 124 13.07 -12.90 -5.58
C GLU A 124 12.58 -14.29 -5.21
N LEU A 125 11.85 -14.94 -6.11
CA LEU A 125 11.18 -16.22 -5.85
C LEU A 125 11.25 -17.10 -7.10
N GLY A 126 11.91 -18.25 -6.99
CA GLY A 126 12.09 -19.18 -8.12
C GLY A 126 12.77 -18.56 -9.33
N GLY A 127 13.78 -17.70 -9.11
CA GLY A 127 14.50 -17.03 -10.17
C GLY A 127 13.72 -15.89 -10.84
N LYS A 128 12.70 -15.34 -10.15
CA LYS A 128 11.88 -14.21 -10.62
C LYS A 128 11.88 -13.07 -9.65
N ARG A 129 11.92 -11.84 -10.15
CA ARG A 129 11.95 -10.61 -9.35
C ARG A 129 10.67 -9.81 -9.53
N PHE A 130 9.95 -9.51 -8.46
CA PHE A 130 8.72 -8.72 -8.54
C PHE A 130 8.57 -7.76 -7.37
N LEU A 131 7.75 -6.73 -7.57
CA LEU A 131 7.57 -5.62 -6.63
C LEU A 131 6.11 -5.53 -6.17
N THR A 132 5.88 -5.37 -4.87
CA THR A 132 4.55 -5.12 -4.30
C THR A 132 4.34 -3.64 -3.98
N ASP A 133 3.10 -3.16 -4.11
CA ASP A 133 2.59 -1.88 -3.59
C ASP A 133 3.60 -0.71 -3.63
N PRO A 134 4.03 -0.26 -4.82
CA PRO A 134 5.26 0.51 -4.99
C PRO A 134 5.05 2.02 -4.78
N VAL A 135 5.27 2.50 -3.56
CA VAL A 135 5.07 3.91 -3.18
C VAL A 135 6.38 4.54 -2.71
N PHE A 136 6.93 5.45 -3.52
CA PHE A 136 8.27 6.01 -3.31
C PHE A 136 8.26 7.48 -2.85
N GLY A 137 7.10 8.15 -2.81
CA GLY A 137 7.01 9.57 -2.50
C GLY A 137 5.93 9.95 -1.51
N ASN A 138 4.65 9.74 -1.87
CA ASN A 138 3.54 10.39 -1.18
C ASN A 138 2.27 9.52 -1.14
N ALA A 139 1.75 9.33 0.07
CA ALA A 139 0.55 8.56 0.40
C ALA A 139 -0.74 9.43 0.41
N ALA A 140 -0.88 10.35 -0.55
CA ALA A 140 -2.02 11.27 -0.62
C ALA A 140 -2.38 11.74 -2.04
N PRO A 141 -3.59 12.30 -2.26
CA PRO A 141 -4.01 12.85 -3.55
C PRO A 141 -3.13 13.97 -4.07
N LEU A 142 -2.57 14.79 -3.17
CA LEU A 142 -1.65 15.86 -3.50
C LEU A 142 -0.27 15.56 -2.91
N PRO A 143 0.81 15.88 -3.66
CA PRO A 143 2.16 15.78 -3.13
C PRO A 143 2.31 16.60 -1.85
N GLY A 144 2.95 15.99 -0.86
CA GLY A 144 3.41 16.67 0.32
C GLY A 144 2.44 16.71 1.49
N ILE A 145 1.28 16.04 1.39
CA ILE A 145 0.32 15.89 2.50
C ILE A 145 0.74 14.74 3.40
N VAL A 146 0.92 13.53 2.85
CA VAL A 146 1.41 12.37 3.61
C VAL A 146 2.74 11.95 3.00
N ARG A 147 3.81 12.60 3.46
CA ARG A 147 5.19 12.36 3.01
C ARG A 147 5.79 11.18 3.74
N ARG A 148 6.76 10.52 3.08
CA ARG A 148 7.66 9.59 3.76
C ARG A 148 8.48 10.33 4.82
N TYR A 149 8.79 9.67 5.93
CA TYR A 149 9.71 10.17 6.96
C TYR A 149 11.14 10.35 6.41
N CYS A 150 11.56 9.45 5.51
CA CYS A 150 12.85 9.49 4.83
C CYS A 150 12.72 9.18 3.34
N ALA A 151 13.76 9.48 2.57
CA ALA A 151 13.84 9.08 1.17
C ALA A 151 13.72 7.54 1.02
N PRO A 152 13.13 7.03 -0.07
CA PRO A 152 13.14 5.60 -0.32
C PRO A 152 14.58 5.09 -0.53
N PRO A 153 14.91 3.86 -0.10
CA PRO A 153 16.24 3.28 -0.30
C PRO A 153 16.60 3.12 -1.77
N LEU A 154 15.60 2.96 -2.64
CA LEU A 154 15.76 2.74 -4.07
C LEU A 154 15.00 3.84 -4.84
N PRO A 155 15.68 4.70 -5.63
CA PRO A 155 14.99 5.65 -6.49
C PRO A 155 14.14 4.94 -7.56
N ARG A 156 12.94 5.46 -7.89
CA ARG A 156 12.05 4.87 -8.92
C ARG A 156 12.74 4.59 -10.26
N ARG A 157 13.66 5.47 -10.66
CA ARG A 157 14.41 5.37 -11.93
C ARG A 157 15.54 4.32 -11.91
N GLU A 158 15.85 3.79 -10.72
CA GLU A 158 16.88 2.79 -10.48
C GLU A 158 16.25 1.42 -10.16
N LEU A 159 14.93 1.25 -10.39
CA LEU A 159 14.30 -0.06 -10.24
C LEU A 159 15.05 -1.11 -11.09
N PRO A 160 15.36 -2.29 -10.52
CA PRO A 160 15.93 -3.38 -11.31
C PRO A 160 14.90 -3.86 -12.34
N GLU A 161 15.30 -4.77 -13.22
CA GLU A 161 14.35 -5.47 -14.06
C GLU A 161 13.37 -6.28 -13.19
N LEU A 162 12.08 -6.17 -13.51
CA LEU A 162 10.97 -6.80 -12.78
C LEU A 162 10.18 -7.69 -13.73
N ASP A 163 9.89 -8.90 -13.29
CA ASP A 163 9.02 -9.85 -13.99
C ASP A 163 7.54 -9.46 -13.89
N PHE A 164 7.12 -8.86 -12.77
CA PHE A 164 5.78 -8.28 -12.60
C PHE A 164 5.72 -7.31 -11.41
N ILE A 165 4.60 -6.58 -11.31
CA ILE A 165 4.26 -5.73 -10.17
C ILE A 165 2.91 -6.18 -9.60
N LEU A 166 2.81 -6.32 -8.28
CA LEU A 166 1.56 -6.56 -7.58
C LEU A 166 1.03 -5.25 -6.98
N ILE A 167 -0.27 -5.00 -7.16
CA ILE A 167 -1.01 -3.94 -6.44
C ILE A 167 -2.16 -4.56 -5.65
N SER A 168 -2.11 -4.48 -4.31
CA SER A 168 -3.09 -5.11 -3.43
C SER A 168 -4.46 -4.45 -3.44
N HIS A 169 -4.47 -3.12 -3.41
CA HIS A 169 -5.66 -2.28 -3.43
C HIS A 169 -5.28 -0.85 -3.84
N ASP A 170 -6.26 0.06 -3.87
CA ASP A 170 -6.09 1.36 -4.52
C ASP A 170 -5.81 2.54 -3.57
N HIS A 171 -5.48 2.33 -2.30
CA HIS A 171 -5.10 3.44 -1.41
C HIS A 171 -3.80 4.11 -1.86
N TYR A 172 -3.60 5.35 -1.42
CA TYR A 172 -2.49 6.18 -1.92
C TYR A 172 -1.11 5.69 -1.45
N ASP A 173 -1.04 5.03 -0.31
CA ASP A 173 0.13 4.37 0.28
C ASP A 173 0.41 2.97 -0.30
N HIS A 174 -0.47 2.45 -1.17
CA HIS A 174 -0.29 1.18 -1.89
C HIS A 174 -0.21 1.36 -3.41
N LEU A 175 -0.78 2.45 -3.92
CA LEU A 175 -0.86 2.75 -5.34
C LEU A 175 -0.49 4.21 -5.63
N GLU A 176 0.79 4.45 -5.92
CA GLU A 176 1.34 5.77 -6.25
C GLU A 176 1.23 6.06 -7.76
N TYR A 177 0.49 7.13 -8.11
CA TYR A 177 0.36 7.61 -9.49
C TYR A 177 1.71 7.84 -10.17
N ASP A 178 2.65 8.51 -9.50
CA ASP A 178 3.94 8.86 -10.09
C ASP A 178 4.79 7.62 -10.40
N THR A 179 4.68 6.55 -9.60
CA THR A 179 5.33 5.25 -9.87
C THR A 179 4.72 4.56 -11.09
N ILE A 180 3.39 4.43 -11.14
CA ILE A 180 2.72 3.79 -12.28
C ILE A 180 3.02 4.54 -13.59
N ARG A 181 3.03 5.88 -13.53
CA ARG A 181 3.38 6.71 -14.67
C ARG A 181 4.83 6.55 -15.13
N ALA A 182 5.78 6.36 -14.22
CA ALA A 182 7.17 6.08 -14.56
C ALA A 182 7.33 4.70 -15.25
N LEU A 183 6.44 3.76 -14.95
CA LEU A 183 6.44 2.40 -15.50
C LEU A 183 5.54 2.23 -16.73
N ARG A 184 4.92 3.32 -17.20
CA ARG A 184 3.97 3.28 -18.31
C ARG A 184 4.56 2.63 -19.56
N ASP A 185 5.77 3.04 -19.92
CA ASP A 185 6.42 2.63 -21.18
C ASP A 185 7.28 1.37 -21.00
N SER A 186 7.29 0.75 -19.81
CA SER A 186 7.95 -0.54 -19.59
C SER A 186 7.13 -1.70 -20.16
N LYS A 187 7.71 -2.90 -20.20
CA LYS A 187 7.00 -4.14 -20.57
C LYS A 187 6.48 -4.93 -19.38
N VAL A 188 6.72 -4.44 -18.16
CA VAL A 188 6.42 -5.18 -16.92
C VAL A 188 4.89 -5.33 -16.79
N PRO A 189 4.37 -6.56 -16.62
CA PRO A 189 2.96 -6.80 -16.35
C PRO A 189 2.58 -6.41 -14.91
N PHE A 190 1.31 -6.09 -14.72
CA PHE A 190 0.70 -5.76 -13.44
C PHE A 190 -0.31 -6.83 -13.06
N VAL A 191 -0.24 -7.30 -11.83
CA VAL A 191 -1.26 -8.14 -11.20
C VAL A 191 -1.93 -7.32 -10.11
N THR A 192 -3.26 -7.30 -10.07
CA THR A 192 -3.96 -6.42 -9.14
C THR A 192 -5.35 -6.92 -8.77
N ALA A 193 -5.90 -6.37 -7.68
CA ALA A 193 -7.26 -6.64 -7.26
C ALA A 193 -8.27 -6.10 -8.28
N LEU A 194 -9.38 -6.83 -8.46
CA LEU A 194 -10.39 -6.51 -9.45
C LEU A 194 -10.92 -5.07 -9.34
N GLY A 195 -10.89 -4.34 -10.45
CA GLY A 195 -11.30 -2.95 -10.54
C GLY A 195 -10.17 -1.93 -10.46
N VAL A 196 -9.03 -2.28 -9.86
CA VAL A 196 -7.85 -1.41 -9.84
C VAL A 196 -7.27 -1.23 -11.23
N GLY A 197 -7.45 -2.21 -12.14
CA GLY A 197 -7.00 -2.13 -13.52
C GLY A 197 -7.58 -0.93 -14.28
N ALA A 198 -8.77 -0.45 -13.93
CA ALA A 198 -9.32 0.77 -14.52
C ALA A 198 -8.44 2.00 -14.23
N ARG A 199 -7.89 2.12 -13.01
CA ARG A 199 -6.95 3.20 -12.67
C ARG A 199 -5.65 3.08 -13.47
N LEU A 200 -5.11 1.86 -13.57
CA LEU A 200 -3.89 1.59 -14.33
C LEU A 200 -4.07 1.95 -15.82
N ARG A 201 -5.18 1.53 -16.43
CA ARG A 201 -5.54 1.88 -17.82
C ARG A 201 -5.69 3.40 -18.00
N GLY A 202 -6.41 4.07 -17.09
CA GLY A 202 -6.55 5.52 -17.09
C GLY A 202 -5.22 6.27 -16.91
N TRP A 203 -4.22 5.62 -16.31
CA TRP A 203 -2.85 6.13 -16.23
C TRP A 203 -1.95 5.68 -17.38
N GLY A 204 -2.50 5.01 -18.38
CA GLY A 204 -1.84 4.66 -19.64
C GLY A 204 -1.12 3.32 -19.64
N ILE A 205 -1.36 2.44 -18.66
CA ILE A 205 -0.90 1.05 -18.75
C ILE A 205 -1.77 0.32 -19.78
N ALA A 206 -1.13 -0.39 -20.71
CA ALA A 206 -1.83 -1.17 -21.73
C ALA A 206 -2.66 -2.30 -21.10
N ALA A 207 -3.87 -2.54 -21.61
CA ALA A 207 -4.82 -3.48 -21.00
C ALA A 207 -4.34 -4.94 -20.97
N ASP A 208 -3.55 -5.34 -21.98
CA ASP A 208 -2.94 -6.67 -22.10
C ASP A 208 -1.82 -6.93 -21.07
N ARG A 209 -1.32 -5.89 -20.42
CA ARG A 209 -0.35 -5.98 -19.31
C ARG A 209 -1.01 -6.09 -17.94
N ILE A 210 -2.34 -6.08 -17.85
CA ILE A 210 -3.05 -6.03 -16.57
C ILE A 210 -3.81 -7.33 -16.33
N HIS A 211 -3.47 -8.01 -15.23
CA HIS A 211 -4.16 -9.17 -14.71
C HIS A 211 -4.96 -8.75 -13.48
N GLU A 212 -6.28 -8.62 -13.63
CA GLU A 212 -7.19 -8.31 -12.52
C GLU A 212 -7.72 -9.60 -11.91
N LEU A 213 -7.56 -9.77 -10.59
CA LEU A 213 -7.98 -10.97 -9.85
C LEU A 213 -9.08 -10.61 -8.83
N ASN A 214 -10.16 -11.38 -8.82
CA ASN A 214 -11.09 -11.42 -7.69
C ASN A 214 -10.55 -12.35 -6.59
N TRP A 215 -11.16 -12.34 -5.41
CA TRP A 215 -10.85 -13.35 -4.39
C TRP A 215 -11.07 -14.77 -4.94
N HIS A 216 -10.10 -15.63 -4.66
CA HIS A 216 -9.96 -17.01 -5.12
C HIS A 216 -9.60 -17.18 -6.60
N ASP A 217 -9.43 -16.09 -7.36
CA ASP A 217 -8.84 -16.16 -8.68
C ASP A 217 -7.32 -16.32 -8.58
N SER A 218 -6.73 -16.94 -9.61
CA SER A 218 -5.28 -17.08 -9.71
C SER A 218 -4.78 -16.81 -11.12
N ALA A 219 -3.57 -16.31 -11.22
CA ALA A 219 -2.83 -16.17 -12.47
C ALA A 219 -1.39 -16.66 -12.28
N THR A 220 -0.78 -17.20 -13.33
CA THR A 220 0.65 -17.49 -13.35
C THR A 220 1.34 -16.45 -14.22
N VAL A 221 2.24 -15.67 -13.62
CA VAL A 221 3.00 -14.62 -14.31
C VAL A 221 4.48 -14.90 -14.11
N ALA A 222 5.21 -14.99 -15.23
CA ALA A 222 6.63 -15.32 -15.25
C ALA A 222 7.02 -16.60 -14.48
N GLY A 223 6.10 -17.57 -14.34
CA GLY A 223 6.34 -18.82 -13.61
C GLY A 223 5.98 -18.78 -12.11
N VAL A 224 5.61 -17.63 -11.56
CA VAL A 224 5.08 -17.50 -10.19
C VAL A 224 3.56 -17.61 -10.24
N LYS A 225 2.98 -18.55 -9.49
CA LYS A 225 1.52 -18.63 -9.31
C LYS A 225 1.09 -17.64 -8.23
N ILE A 226 0.15 -16.78 -8.58
CA ILE A 226 -0.35 -15.70 -7.76
C ILE A 226 -1.83 -15.95 -7.53
N THR A 227 -2.26 -16.09 -6.28
CA THR A 227 -3.67 -16.31 -5.93
C THR A 227 -4.15 -15.15 -5.08
N ALA A 228 -5.16 -14.42 -5.53
CA ALA A 228 -5.79 -13.38 -4.74
C ALA A 228 -6.75 -14.02 -3.72
N LEU A 229 -6.73 -13.54 -2.49
CA LEU A 229 -7.49 -14.08 -1.37
C LEU A 229 -8.23 -12.99 -0.61
N PRO A 230 -9.25 -13.36 0.18
CA PRO A 230 -9.96 -12.42 1.03
C PRO A 230 -9.02 -11.62 1.93
N ALA A 231 -9.38 -10.35 2.09
CA ALA A 231 -8.82 -9.43 3.07
C ALA A 231 -9.98 -8.62 3.67
N ARG A 232 -9.83 -8.18 4.92
CA ARG A 232 -10.81 -7.36 5.62
C ARG A 232 -10.36 -5.90 5.62
N HIS A 233 -10.73 -5.17 4.59
CA HIS A 233 -10.31 -3.78 4.40
C HIS A 233 -11.34 -3.02 3.55
N PHE A 234 -10.89 -2.01 2.80
CA PHE A 234 -11.72 -1.20 1.92
C PHE A 234 -10.89 -0.63 0.76
N SER A 235 -11.56 0.08 -0.16
CA SER A 235 -10.88 0.84 -1.21
C SER A 235 -11.44 2.25 -1.37
N GLY A 236 -10.70 3.11 -2.05
CA GLY A 236 -11.19 4.43 -2.47
C GLY A 236 -10.10 5.50 -2.47
N ARG A 237 -10.19 6.42 -3.44
CA ARG A 237 -9.25 7.54 -3.62
C ARG A 237 -9.92 8.91 -3.56
N SER A 238 -11.25 8.93 -3.39
CA SER A 238 -12.11 10.12 -3.37
C SER A 238 -13.31 9.94 -2.45
N LEU A 239 -14.15 10.97 -2.32
CA LEU A 239 -15.38 10.89 -1.53
C LEU A 239 -16.50 10.04 -2.18
N LYS A 240 -16.33 9.61 -3.43
CA LYS A 240 -17.41 8.99 -4.24
C LYS A 240 -17.06 7.61 -4.80
N ASP A 241 -15.91 7.06 -4.47
CA ASP A 241 -15.41 5.80 -5.02
C ASP A 241 -15.10 4.73 -3.98
N ARG A 242 -15.59 4.94 -2.75
CA ARG A 242 -15.53 3.97 -1.67
C ARG A 242 -16.00 2.59 -2.14
N ASP A 243 -15.12 1.62 -2.01
CA ASP A 243 -15.34 0.19 -2.31
C ASP A 243 -15.71 -0.11 -3.77
N ARG A 244 -15.41 0.79 -4.73
CA ARG A 244 -15.67 0.56 -6.16
C ARG A 244 -14.62 -0.32 -6.84
N THR A 245 -13.49 -0.56 -6.17
CA THR A 245 -12.47 -1.54 -6.54
C THR A 245 -12.29 -2.54 -5.40
N LEU A 246 -11.74 -3.71 -5.70
CA LEU A 246 -11.47 -4.71 -4.69
C LEU A 246 -10.17 -4.39 -3.93
N TRP A 247 -10.05 -4.98 -2.75
CA TRP A 247 -8.82 -5.13 -1.96
C TRP A 247 -8.58 -6.62 -1.73
N ALA A 248 -7.33 -7.08 -1.76
CA ALA A 248 -7.01 -8.50 -1.61
C ALA A 248 -5.69 -8.73 -0.88
N SER A 249 -5.59 -9.89 -0.23
CA SER A 249 -4.32 -10.51 0.15
C SER A 249 -3.88 -11.46 -0.97
N TYR A 250 -2.63 -11.92 -0.96
CA TYR A 250 -2.08 -12.75 -2.03
C TYR A 250 -1.21 -13.89 -1.52
N ILE A 251 -1.27 -15.02 -2.21
CA ILE A 251 -0.24 -16.05 -2.14
C ILE A 251 0.66 -15.94 -3.36
N PHE A 252 1.96 -16.01 -3.16
CA PHE A 252 2.96 -16.28 -4.20
C PHE A 252 3.51 -17.69 -4.03
N GLU A 253 3.43 -18.51 -5.09
CA GLU A 253 3.95 -19.88 -5.11
C GLU A 253 4.91 -20.07 -6.29
N ALA A 254 6.16 -20.46 -6.01
CA ALA A 254 7.11 -20.94 -7.02
C ALA A 254 8.15 -21.87 -6.37
N ASN A 255 8.65 -22.87 -7.10
CA ASN A 255 9.70 -23.80 -6.66
C ASN A 255 9.47 -24.41 -5.25
N GLY A 256 8.22 -24.71 -4.90
CA GLY A 256 7.84 -25.29 -3.61
C GLY A 256 7.86 -24.32 -2.42
N LYS A 257 8.12 -23.02 -2.66
CA LYS A 257 8.03 -21.95 -1.66
C LYS A 257 6.70 -21.24 -1.72
N LYS A 258 6.17 -20.85 -0.56
CA LYS A 258 4.93 -20.07 -0.44
C LYS A 258 5.11 -18.84 0.43
N ILE A 259 4.73 -17.68 -0.11
CA ILE A 259 4.68 -16.41 0.60
C ILE A 259 3.22 -15.98 0.71
N PHE A 260 2.79 -15.56 1.89
CA PHE A 260 1.53 -14.84 2.07
C PHE A 260 1.79 -13.35 2.22
N PHE A 261 1.19 -12.52 1.37
CA PHE A 261 1.24 -11.06 1.43
C PHE A 261 -0.14 -10.51 1.81
N GLY A 262 -0.25 -9.92 3.00
CA GLY A 262 -1.53 -9.53 3.59
C GLY A 262 -2.16 -8.25 3.06
N GLY A 263 -1.38 -7.37 2.41
CA GLY A 263 -1.79 -5.97 2.24
C GLY A 263 -2.12 -5.35 3.60
N ASP A 264 -3.22 -4.60 3.67
CA ASP A 264 -3.66 -3.88 4.89
C ASP A 264 -4.84 -4.56 5.57
N SER A 265 -4.89 -5.89 5.50
CA SER A 265 -6.04 -6.61 6.00
C SER A 265 -6.15 -6.52 7.51
N GLY A 266 -7.29 -6.03 8.02
CA GLY A 266 -7.68 -6.22 9.40
C GLY A 266 -7.94 -7.69 9.74
N TYR A 267 -8.01 -8.02 11.03
CA TYR A 267 -8.19 -9.39 11.48
C TYR A 267 -9.61 -9.92 11.21
N GLY A 268 -9.70 -11.20 10.85
CA GLY A 268 -10.96 -11.91 10.65
C GLY A 268 -10.74 -13.41 10.44
N LYS A 269 -11.83 -14.16 10.29
CA LYS A 269 -11.80 -15.63 10.12
C LYS A 269 -11.04 -16.08 8.87
N HIS A 270 -10.96 -15.21 7.87
CA HIS A 270 -10.28 -15.49 6.60
C HIS A 270 -8.82 -15.93 6.80
N PHE A 271 -8.08 -15.38 7.76
CA PHE A 271 -6.69 -15.83 8.01
C PHE A 271 -6.61 -17.31 8.38
N ARG A 272 -7.54 -17.79 9.21
CA ARG A 272 -7.59 -19.20 9.60
C ARG A 272 -8.03 -20.08 8.45
N GLU A 273 -9.07 -19.67 7.72
CA GLU A 273 -9.55 -20.37 6.52
C GLU A 273 -8.44 -20.49 5.47
N ILE A 274 -7.65 -19.43 5.27
CA ILE A 274 -6.50 -19.41 4.34
C ILE A 274 -5.39 -20.34 4.83
N GLY A 275 -5.02 -20.29 6.11
CA GLY A 275 -3.99 -21.18 6.65
C GLY A 275 -4.39 -22.65 6.64
N ASP A 276 -5.66 -22.95 6.86
CA ASP A 276 -6.20 -24.32 6.76
C ASP A 276 -6.21 -24.84 5.31
N ALA A 277 -6.50 -23.98 4.33
CA ALA A 277 -6.58 -24.35 2.91
C ALA A 277 -5.23 -24.36 2.18
N HIS A 278 -4.32 -23.44 2.51
CA HIS A 278 -3.12 -23.18 1.71
C HIS A 278 -1.80 -23.28 2.49
N GLY A 279 -1.85 -23.17 3.82
CA GLY A 279 -0.67 -23.21 4.67
C GLY A 279 -0.01 -24.60 4.72
N PRO A 280 1.21 -24.70 5.30
CA PRO A 280 1.98 -23.60 5.90
C PRO A 280 2.64 -22.67 4.87
N PHE A 281 2.96 -21.44 5.28
CA PHE A 281 3.71 -20.47 4.47
C PHE A 281 5.16 -20.36 4.97
N ASP A 282 6.11 -20.28 4.04
CA ASP A 282 7.52 -20.03 4.38
C ASP A 282 7.72 -18.61 4.95
N LEU A 283 6.95 -17.64 4.43
CA LEU A 283 6.99 -16.25 4.88
C LEU A 283 5.57 -15.68 4.89
N THR A 284 5.21 -14.98 5.96
CA THR A 284 4.01 -14.14 5.99
C THR A 284 4.43 -12.68 6.13
N CYS A 285 4.00 -11.84 5.19
CA CYS A 285 4.17 -10.39 5.24
C CYS A 285 2.85 -9.77 5.70
N LEU A 286 2.80 -9.29 6.95
CA LEU A 286 1.58 -8.79 7.58
C LEU A 286 1.76 -7.36 8.06
N GLU A 287 0.74 -6.54 7.84
CA GLU A 287 0.69 -5.18 8.37
C GLU A 287 0.68 -5.20 9.91
N ILE A 288 1.27 -4.17 10.50
CA ILE A 288 1.36 -4.02 11.95
C ILE A 288 0.94 -2.64 12.45
N ASP A 289 0.48 -1.75 11.58
CA ASP A 289 0.42 -0.32 11.87
C ASP A 289 -0.93 0.28 11.51
N ALA A 290 -1.15 1.56 11.85
CA ALA A 290 -2.40 2.28 11.63
C ALA A 290 -3.61 1.69 12.38
N TRP A 291 -3.41 0.81 13.36
CA TRP A 291 -4.47 0.29 14.20
C TRP A 291 -5.06 1.37 15.11
N ASN A 292 -6.38 1.31 15.32
CA ASN A 292 -7.07 2.23 16.23
C ASN A 292 -8.45 1.73 16.63
N GLU A 293 -8.88 2.03 17.85
CA GLU A 293 -10.24 1.74 18.32
C GLU A 293 -11.35 2.44 17.50
N ARG A 294 -10.99 3.47 16.71
CA ARG A 294 -11.92 4.15 15.80
C ARG A 294 -12.31 3.31 14.59
N TRP A 295 -11.43 2.43 14.13
CA TRP A 295 -11.60 1.56 12.96
C TRP A 295 -11.01 0.17 13.26
N PRO A 296 -11.49 -0.49 14.32
CA PRO A 296 -10.82 -1.65 14.92
C PRO A 296 -10.77 -2.89 14.01
N ASP A 297 -11.52 -2.87 12.91
CA ASP A 297 -11.67 -3.97 11.97
C ASP A 297 -10.90 -3.76 10.65
N ASN A 298 -10.32 -2.57 10.45
CA ASN A 298 -9.63 -2.19 9.22
C ASN A 298 -8.14 -2.48 9.25
N HIS A 299 -7.53 -2.36 10.43
CA HIS A 299 -6.12 -2.60 10.66
C HIS A 299 -5.92 -3.49 11.89
N MET A 300 -4.91 -4.34 11.86
CA MET A 300 -4.64 -5.28 12.93
C MET A 300 -3.96 -4.62 14.12
N PHE A 301 -4.56 -4.78 15.31
CA PHE A 301 -3.82 -4.54 16.55
C PHE A 301 -2.65 -5.53 16.65
N PRO A 302 -1.54 -5.20 17.35
CA PRO A 302 -0.34 -6.04 17.36
C PRO A 302 -0.59 -7.52 17.75
N HIS A 303 -1.43 -7.75 18.76
CA HIS A 303 -1.81 -9.11 19.17
C HIS A 303 -2.62 -9.87 18.11
N GLN A 304 -3.34 -9.17 17.24
CA GLN A 304 -4.07 -9.76 16.12
C GLN A 304 -3.13 -10.14 14.98
N THR A 305 -2.08 -9.37 14.70
CA THR A 305 -1.04 -9.77 13.72
C THR A 305 -0.38 -11.09 14.13
N ILE A 306 -0.03 -11.23 15.41
CA ILE A 306 0.55 -12.48 15.95
C ILE A 306 -0.43 -13.65 15.80
N ARG A 307 -1.73 -13.41 16.03
CA ARG A 307 -2.77 -14.41 15.82
C ARG A 307 -2.94 -14.75 14.33
N ALA A 308 -2.97 -13.76 13.44
CA ALA A 308 -3.08 -13.95 12.00
C ALA A 308 -1.91 -14.78 11.46
N HIS A 309 -0.68 -14.50 11.90
CA HIS A 309 0.50 -15.30 11.54
C HIS A 309 0.34 -16.77 11.92
N ARG A 310 -0.13 -17.04 13.15
CA ARG A 310 -0.40 -18.42 13.63
C ARG A 310 -1.53 -19.09 12.85
N ASP A 311 -2.62 -18.36 12.59
CA ASP A 311 -3.77 -18.85 11.84
C ASP A 311 -3.41 -19.20 10.40
N LEU A 312 -2.51 -18.42 9.78
CA LEU A 312 -1.91 -18.68 8.48
C LEU A 312 -0.93 -19.87 8.49
N ARG A 313 -0.50 -20.33 9.68
CA ARG A 313 0.57 -21.34 9.84
C ARG A 313 1.88 -20.86 9.18
N GLY A 314 2.21 -19.59 9.38
CA GLY A 314 3.46 -19.01 8.90
C GLY A 314 4.67 -19.57 9.66
N ARG A 315 5.81 -19.69 8.97
CA ARG A 315 7.10 -20.08 9.58
C ARG A 315 7.89 -18.89 10.09
N GLU A 316 7.85 -17.78 9.36
CA GLU A 316 8.54 -16.54 9.69
C GLU A 316 7.64 -15.35 9.34
N LEU A 317 7.65 -14.34 10.20
CA LEU A 317 6.83 -13.13 10.07
C LEU A 317 7.71 -11.94 9.68
N LEU A 318 7.39 -11.32 8.56
CA LEU A 318 7.97 -10.03 8.13
C LEU A 318 6.92 -8.93 8.33
N PRO A 319 7.09 -8.03 9.32
CA PRO A 319 6.21 -6.89 9.52
C PRO A 319 6.28 -5.86 8.39
N ILE A 320 5.13 -5.47 7.83
CA ILE A 320 5.01 -4.44 6.78
C ILE A 320 4.11 -3.28 7.23
N HIS A 321 3.89 -2.30 6.36
CA HIS A 321 3.00 -1.14 6.60
C HIS A 321 3.46 -0.15 7.70
N TRP A 322 4.74 -0.19 8.10
CA TRP A 322 5.26 0.65 9.18
C TRP A 322 6.54 1.41 8.78
N GLY A 323 6.93 2.38 9.61
CA GLY A 323 8.24 3.04 9.53
C GLY A 323 8.44 3.99 8.34
N VAL A 324 7.37 4.36 7.61
CA VAL A 324 7.46 5.22 6.43
C VAL A 324 6.53 6.43 6.47
N PHE A 325 5.26 6.24 6.81
CA PHE A 325 4.25 7.30 6.75
C PHE A 325 3.60 7.51 8.12
N ASP A 326 3.23 8.76 8.42
CA ASP A 326 2.44 9.09 9.61
C ASP A 326 0.96 8.77 9.43
N LEU A 327 0.62 7.49 9.36
CA LEU A 327 -0.77 7.03 9.17
C LEU A 327 -1.47 6.64 10.48
N ALA A 328 -0.71 6.44 11.56
CA ALA A 328 -1.20 5.94 12.83
C ALA A 328 -1.49 7.04 13.86
N MET A 329 -2.31 6.73 14.87
CA MET A 329 -2.61 7.64 15.99
C MET A 329 -1.68 7.44 17.20
N HIS A 330 -0.56 6.74 16.99
CA HIS A 330 0.45 6.40 17.98
C HIS A 330 1.85 6.61 17.38
N PRO A 331 2.94 6.64 18.17
CA PRO A 331 4.30 6.76 17.67
C PRO A 331 4.66 5.71 16.60
N TRP A 332 5.50 6.11 15.65
CA TRP A 332 5.89 5.32 14.47
C TRP A 332 6.48 3.93 14.78
N ASP A 333 7.09 3.76 15.96
CA ASP A 333 7.75 2.53 16.40
C ASP A 333 6.97 1.76 17.47
N GLU A 334 5.81 2.26 17.91
CA GLU A 334 5.01 1.60 18.94
C GLU A 334 4.60 0.19 18.49
N SER A 335 4.14 0.07 17.24
CA SER A 335 3.72 -1.19 16.64
C SER A 335 4.84 -2.23 16.60
N ILE A 336 6.02 -1.87 16.10
CA ILE A 336 7.12 -2.84 15.97
C ILE A 336 7.65 -3.27 17.35
N ARG A 337 7.67 -2.37 18.35
CA ARG A 337 8.06 -2.71 19.72
C ARG A 337 7.10 -3.73 20.32
N GLN A 338 5.80 -3.53 20.16
CA GLN A 338 4.79 -4.49 20.62
C GLN A 338 4.88 -5.83 19.89
N ILE A 339 5.01 -5.82 18.56
CA ILE A 339 5.18 -7.03 17.75
C ILE A 339 6.43 -7.80 18.15
N ALA A 340 7.55 -7.12 18.36
CA ALA A 340 8.81 -7.75 18.74
C ALA A 340 8.79 -8.36 20.15
N GLY A 341 7.99 -7.81 21.06
CA GLY A 341 7.71 -8.43 22.37
C GLY A 341 6.82 -9.66 22.23
N LEU A 342 5.66 -9.50 21.59
CA LEU A 342 4.66 -10.57 21.46
C LEU A 342 5.16 -11.76 20.62
N ALA A 343 5.98 -11.52 19.59
CA ALA A 343 6.58 -12.57 18.79
C ALA A 343 7.62 -13.37 19.59
N ALA A 344 8.43 -12.70 20.42
CA ALA A 344 9.38 -13.37 21.30
C ALA A 344 8.66 -14.24 22.34
N GLU A 345 7.61 -13.73 22.97
CA GLU A 345 6.74 -14.50 23.89
C GLU A 345 6.05 -15.69 23.21
N SER A 346 5.84 -15.58 21.89
CA SER A 346 5.12 -16.54 21.08
C SER A 346 6.01 -17.52 20.31
N GLU A 347 7.34 -17.40 20.47
CA GLU A 347 8.36 -18.16 19.72
C GLU A 347 8.20 -18.05 18.19
N ILE A 348 7.78 -16.88 17.71
CA ILE A 348 7.63 -16.58 16.28
C ILE A 348 8.92 -15.93 15.76
N PRO A 349 9.60 -16.54 14.77
CA PRO A 349 10.73 -15.91 14.09
C PRO A 349 10.28 -14.62 13.39
N LEU A 350 10.96 -13.51 13.70
CA LEU A 350 10.73 -12.21 13.07
C LEU A 350 11.86 -11.87 12.11
N LEU A 351 11.46 -11.41 10.93
CA LEU A 351 12.36 -10.85 9.94
C LEU A 351 12.10 -9.35 9.83
N THR A 352 13.03 -8.56 10.38
CA THR A 352 12.94 -7.09 10.50
C THR A 352 14.09 -6.39 9.76
N PRO A 353 14.18 -6.54 8.42
CA PRO A 353 15.21 -5.86 7.64
C PRO A 353 15.14 -4.34 7.85
N ARG A 354 16.28 -3.66 7.76
CA ARG A 354 16.30 -2.20 7.55
C ARG A 354 15.72 -1.87 6.17
N MET A 355 15.25 -0.64 5.97
CA MET A 355 14.84 -0.19 4.64
C MET A 355 16.02 -0.31 3.66
N GLY A 356 15.83 -1.08 2.60
CA GLY A 356 16.83 -1.42 1.59
C GLY A 356 17.61 -2.70 1.88
N GLU A 357 17.46 -3.35 3.04
CA GLU A 357 18.15 -4.62 3.33
C GLU A 357 17.53 -5.77 2.55
N THR A 358 18.37 -6.64 1.97
CA THR A 358 17.93 -7.91 1.38
C THR A 358 18.16 -9.00 2.41
N VAL A 359 17.15 -9.82 2.62
CA VAL A 359 17.18 -10.95 3.56
C VAL A 359 16.64 -12.20 2.88
N THR A 360 17.14 -13.35 3.30
CA THR A 360 16.68 -14.67 2.87
C THR A 360 15.89 -15.29 4.02
N PRO A 361 14.56 -15.48 3.87
CA PRO A 361 13.75 -16.05 4.94
C PRO A 361 14.25 -17.43 5.38
N GLY A 362 14.29 -17.65 6.70
CA GLY A 362 14.84 -18.84 7.34
C GLY A 362 16.37 -18.97 7.31
N GLN A 363 17.10 -17.96 6.84
CA GLN A 363 18.58 -17.95 6.81
C GLN A 363 19.18 -16.66 7.37
N SER A 364 18.60 -15.50 7.06
CA SER A 364 19.11 -14.22 7.52
C SER A 364 18.70 -13.93 8.96
N GLU A 365 19.62 -13.35 9.74
CA GLU A 365 19.30 -12.74 11.02
C GLU A 365 19.10 -11.23 10.83
N THR A 366 18.12 -10.67 11.54
CA THR A 366 17.82 -9.23 11.50
C THR A 366 17.82 -8.63 12.90
N GLY A 367 18.21 -7.36 12.99
CA GLY A 367 18.30 -6.63 14.25
C GLY A 367 17.09 -5.73 14.55
N ARG A 368 17.10 -5.17 15.76
CA ARG A 368 16.11 -4.19 16.24
C ARG A 368 16.53 -2.76 15.91
N TRP A 369 16.54 -2.43 14.63
CA TRP A 369 17.08 -1.15 14.15
C TRP A 369 16.25 0.09 14.57
N TRP A 370 15.04 -0.12 15.08
CA TRP A 370 14.17 0.94 15.61
C TRP A 370 14.54 1.39 17.03
N GLU A 371 15.45 0.70 17.71
CA GLU A 371 15.88 0.97 19.09
C GLU A 371 16.99 2.01 19.22
#